data_AF-A0A842JBE6-F1
#
_entry.id   AF-A0A842JBE6-F1
#
_cell.length_a   1.000
_cell.length_b   1.000
_cell.length_c   1.000
_cell.angle_alpha   90.00
_cell.angle_beta   90.00
_cell.angle_gamma   90.00
#
_symmetry.space_group_name_H-M   'P 1'
#
loop_
_entity.id
_entity.type
_entity.pdbx_description
1 polymer ?
#
loop_
_entity_poly.entity_id
_entity_poly.type
_entity_poly.pdbx_seq_one_letter_code
_entity_poly.pdbx_strand_id
1 'polypeptide(L)' 'MKELRDERGLPQRAFAEASGLDRSYLAAIENGEINVGIKTVERIAAGFDISVEELFRGI' A
#
# COMPACT_ATOMS: atom_id res chain seq x y z
N MET A 1 -2.05 -0.91 6.52
CA MET A 1 -1.14 -0.54 5.39
C MET A 1 0.19 0.03 5.90
N LYS A 2 0.19 1.21 6.53
CA LYS A 2 1.41 1.82 7.10
C LYS A 2 2.14 0.86 8.04
N GLU A 3 1.42 0.20 8.92
CA GLU A 3 1.96 -0.80 9.85
C GLU A 3 2.67 -1.94 9.11
N LEU A 4 2.02 -2.59 8.16
CA LEU A 4 2.63 -3.62 7.30
C LEU A 4 3.88 -3.12 6.56
N ARG A 5 3.88 -1.86 6.08
CA ARG A 5 5.04 -1.26 5.44
C ARG A 5 6.21 -1.05 6.43
N ASP A 6 5.89 -0.54 7.61
CA ASP A 6 6.87 -0.29 8.67
C ASP A 6 7.44 -1.60 9.22
N GLU A 7 6.63 -2.64 9.41
CA GLU A 7 7.04 -4.01 9.81
C GLU A 7 8.03 -4.64 8.81
N ARG A 8 7.84 -4.36 7.52
CA ARG A 8 8.73 -4.84 6.46
C ARG A 8 9.93 -3.92 6.22
N GLY A 9 10.08 -2.85 7.00
CA GLY A 9 11.19 -1.89 6.88
C GLY A 9 11.22 -1.17 5.54
N LEU A 10 10.07 -1.03 4.85
CA LEU A 10 9.98 -0.46 3.51
C LEU A 10 9.83 1.07 3.60
N PRO A 11 10.76 1.89 3.07
CA PRO A 11 10.57 3.33 3.00
C PRO A 11 9.41 3.69 2.07
N GLN A 12 8.62 4.73 2.39
CA GLN A 12 7.50 5.19 1.56
C GLN A 12 7.90 5.40 0.09
N ARG A 13 9.08 5.99 -0.18
CA ARG A 13 9.56 6.19 -1.55
C ARG A 13 9.74 4.87 -2.30
N ALA A 14 10.38 3.88 -1.68
CA ALA A 14 10.63 2.58 -2.29
C ALA A 14 9.33 1.82 -2.51
N PHE A 15 8.41 1.87 -1.54
CA PHE A 15 7.13 1.20 -1.66
C PHE A 15 6.20 1.84 -2.69
N ALA A 16 6.23 3.18 -2.79
CA ALA A 16 5.51 3.92 -3.83
C ALA A 16 5.97 3.46 -5.22
N GLU A 17 7.28 3.36 -5.44
CA GLU A 17 7.86 2.84 -6.68
C GLU A 17 7.43 1.40 -6.97
N ALA A 18 7.52 0.50 -5.98
CA ALA A 18 7.10 -0.90 -6.11
C ALA A 18 5.62 -1.07 -6.44
N SER A 19 4.76 -0.19 -5.90
CA SER A 19 3.31 -0.17 -6.20
C SER A 19 2.96 0.66 -7.44
N GLY A 20 3.96 1.32 -8.05
CA GLY A 20 3.84 2.31 -9.12
C GLY A 20 3.07 3.58 -8.72
N LEU A 21 2.84 3.80 -7.43
CA LEU A 21 2.09 4.93 -6.91
C LEU A 21 3.00 6.16 -6.79
N ASP A 22 2.40 7.34 -6.85
CA ASP A 22 3.09 8.54 -6.39
C ASP A 22 3.26 8.51 -4.87
N ARG A 23 4.38 9.03 -4.36
CA ARG A 23 4.67 9.04 -2.91
C ARG A 23 3.64 9.82 -2.11
N SER A 24 3.18 10.97 -2.61
CA SER A 24 2.16 11.77 -1.91
C SER A 24 0.79 11.08 -1.94
N TYR A 25 0.47 10.40 -3.06
CA TYR A 25 -0.73 9.58 -3.15
C TYR A 25 -0.68 8.41 -2.16
N LEU A 26 0.45 7.71 -2.06
CA LEU A 26 0.68 6.66 -1.06
C LEU A 26 0.49 7.20 0.38
N ALA A 27 1.04 8.37 0.69
CA ALA A 27 0.91 8.98 2.02
C ALA A 27 -0.55 9.29 2.37
N ALA A 28 -1.33 9.83 1.43
CA ALA A 28 -2.76 10.09 1.64
C ALA A 28 -3.55 8.80 1.89
N ILE A 29 -3.20 7.69 1.22
CA ILE A 29 -3.80 6.38 1.47
C ILE A 29 -3.44 5.87 2.87
N GLU A 30 -2.16 5.93 3.25
CA GLU A 30 -1.69 5.47 4.56
C GLU A 30 -2.32 6.24 5.73
N ASN A 31 -2.63 7.53 5.51
CA ASN A 31 -3.32 8.39 6.48
C ASN A 31 -4.86 8.24 6.46
N GLY A 32 -5.43 7.49 5.52
CA GLY A 32 -6.87 7.35 5.37
C GLY A 32 -7.58 8.62 4.84
N GLU A 33 -6.84 9.52 4.19
CA GLU A 33 -7.36 10.79 3.68
C GLU A 33 -8.20 10.62 2.40
N ILE A 34 -8.01 9.50 1.69
CA ILE A 34 -8.69 9.22 0.43
C ILE A 34 -9.22 7.79 0.36
N ASN A 35 -10.36 7.64 -0.31
CA ASN A 35 -10.88 6.34 -0.71
C ASN A 35 -10.25 5.89 -2.02
N VAL A 36 -9.84 4.63 -2.09
CA VAL A 36 -9.20 4.06 -3.28
C VAL A 36 -10.04 2.94 -3.88
N GLY A 37 -9.99 2.81 -5.20
CA GLY A 37 -10.64 1.73 -5.93
C GLY A 37 -9.81 0.44 -5.94
N ILE A 38 -10.45 -0.65 -6.38
CA ILE A 38 -9.84 -2.00 -6.41
C ILE A 38 -8.52 -2.06 -7.19
N LYS A 39 -8.37 -1.30 -8.29
CA LYS A 39 -7.12 -1.26 -9.06
C LYS A 39 -5.93 -0.73 -8.25
N THR A 40 -6.15 0.26 -7.38
CA THR A 40 -5.10 0.79 -6.51
C THR A 40 -4.76 -0.23 -5.43
N VAL A 41 -5.78 -0.91 -4.90
CA VAL A 41 -5.61 -1.99 -3.91
C VAL A 41 -4.78 -3.14 -4.49
N GLU A 42 -5.06 -3.58 -5.72
CA GLU A 42 -4.28 -4.61 -6.42
C GLU A 42 -2.81 -4.21 -6.57
N ARG A 43 -2.55 -2.95 -6.89
CA ARG A 43 -1.19 -2.41 -7.00
C ARG A 43 -0.45 -2.38 -5.66
N ILE A 44 -1.16 -2.05 -4.59
CA ILE A 44 -0.61 -2.08 -3.22
C ILE A 44 -0.26 -3.51 -2.82
N ALA A 45 -1.17 -4.45 -3.06
CA ALA A 45 -0.94 -5.87 -2.78
C ALA A 45 0.27 -6.39 -3.57
N ALA A 46 0.35 -6.05 -4.86
CA ALA A 46 1.50 -6.36 -5.71
C ALA A 46 2.81 -5.73 -5.20
N GLY A 47 2.77 -4.47 -4.74
CA GLY A 47 3.93 -3.82 -4.14
C GLY A 47 4.44 -4.49 -2.86
N PHE A 48 3.56 -5.20 -2.15
CA PHE A 48 3.90 -6.04 -1.01
C PHE A 48 4.22 -7.49 -1.39
N ASP A 49 4.12 -7.88 -2.66
CA ASP A 49 4.24 -9.28 -3.10
C ASP A 49 3.29 -10.23 -2.32
N ILE A 50 2.05 -9.79 -2.12
CA ILE A 50 0.98 -10.58 -1.49
C ILE A 50 -0.30 -10.49 -2.31
N SER A 51 -1.25 -11.38 -2.04
CA SER A 51 -2.60 -11.30 -2.59
C SER A 51 -3.42 -10.17 -1.96
N VAL A 52 -4.46 -9.72 -2.68
CA VAL A 52 -5.45 -8.79 -2.12
C VAL A 52 -6.13 -9.41 -0.89
N GLU A 53 -6.39 -10.71 -0.86
CA GLU A 53 -6.95 -11.38 0.33
C GLU A 53 -6.05 -11.21 1.56
N GLU A 54 -4.75 -11.44 1.40
CA GLU A 54 -3.79 -11.28 2.50
C GLU A 54 -3.70 -9.83 2.98
N LEU A 55 -3.81 -8.86 2.07
CA LEU A 55 -3.81 -7.43 2.42
C LEU A 55 -4.98 -7.04 3.35
N PHE A 56 -6.11 -7.75 3.26
CA PHE A 56 -7.29 -7.53 4.11
C PHE A 56 -7.51 -8.60 5.18
N ARG A 57 -6.54 -9.51 5.38
CA ARG A 57 -6.67 -10.58 6.37
C ARG A 57 -6.69 -9.98 7.79
N GLY A 58 -7.80 -10.18 8.50
CA GLY A 58 -7.95 -9.70 9.88
C GLY A 58 -8.43 -8.26 10.02
N ILE A 59 -8.91 -7.65 8.93
CA ILE A 59 -9.69 -6.40 8.94
C ILE A 59 -11.15 -6.71 9.26
#